data_AF-A0A2N2F5D2-F1
#
_entry.id   AF-A0A2N2F5D2-F1
#
_cell.length_a   1.000
_cell.length_b   1.000
_cell.length_c   1.000
_cell.angle_alpha   90.00
_cell.angle_beta   90.00
_cell.angle_gamma   90.00
#
_symmetry.space_group_name_H-M   'P 1'
#
loop_
_entity.id
_entity.type
_entity.pdbx_description
1 polymer ?
#
loop_
_entity_poly.entity_id
_entity_poly.type
_entity_poly.pdbx_seq_one_letter_code
_entity_poly.pdbx_strand_id
1 'polypeptide(L)'
;MKNKLLFFLLSVLSVFFGSCRNAELSEAVAEVQAENHQLSLVIQNPPQDLITFQKKILVSGTASDNTGLSRVVISVGDEEYTADPLFGYAEWQKEISLKPGKNTICARAYNVAQMSYQSCITVYLSGESFFSHKNPEDDDPDYGILPSPFFESCTVAHNDIYCYALPFYSLYRYNATASKWEQIDSAEGFLMPITGAEMVFLNNKIYMAGGALGFQIEEQVGTDYLEEVYSYDPSSAIWQVIPGLNKNRLKPMVATFQNRFLLAAGGVDYAAGMNHILDQVEVFDLQNPILGFQELPPLKVKRAGALMLSEGEFIYVIGGYNFDEGTLSSIERFSFDTYSWEIIGHLCSPRQNMGGWIEDGLIHLAGGSSFQGKNETYEIFDLAQNKTRKVYPFHYPA
;
A
#
# COMPACT_ATOMS: atom_id res chain seq x y z
N MET A 1 -19.14 -0.27 -22.79
CA MET A 1 -18.37 -1.23 -21.98
C MET A 1 -17.01 -1.56 -22.58
N LYS A 2 -16.91 -1.88 -23.88
CA LYS A 2 -15.64 -2.22 -24.56
C LYS A 2 -14.50 -1.15 -24.49
N ASN A 3 -14.80 0.14 -24.43
CA ASN A 3 -13.77 1.20 -24.35
C ASN A 3 -13.29 1.50 -22.91
N LYS A 4 -13.90 0.93 -21.87
CA LYS A 4 -13.55 1.23 -20.46
C LYS A 4 -12.63 0.17 -19.84
N LEU A 5 -12.68 -1.06 -20.36
CA LEU A 5 -11.79 -2.15 -19.97
C LEU A 5 -10.33 -1.94 -20.41
N LEU A 6 -10.13 -1.18 -21.50
CA LEU A 6 -8.80 -0.87 -22.02
C LEU A 6 -7.98 0.02 -21.06
N PHE A 7 -8.64 0.81 -20.20
CA PHE A 7 -7.96 1.64 -19.19
C PHE A 7 -7.53 0.86 -17.94
N PHE A 8 -8.21 -0.25 -17.61
CA PHE A 8 -7.81 -1.15 -16.50
C PHE A 8 -6.46 -1.84 -16.77
N LEU A 9 -6.03 -1.90 -18.03
CA LEU A 9 -4.75 -2.48 -18.44
C LEU A 9 -3.52 -1.59 -18.16
N LEU A 10 -3.72 -0.29 -17.90
CA LEU A 10 -2.63 0.69 -17.80
C LEU A 10 -2.09 0.88 -16.36
N SER A 11 -2.76 0.37 -15.33
CA SER A 11 -2.46 0.72 -13.93
C SER A 11 -1.49 -0.21 -13.18
N VAL A 12 -0.98 -1.29 -13.78
CA VAL A 12 -0.13 -2.26 -13.04
C VAL A 12 1.19 -2.49 -13.76
N LEU A 13 2.16 -1.58 -13.61
CA LEU A 13 3.51 -1.72 -14.16
C LEU A 13 4.59 -1.14 -13.22
N SER A 14 5.54 -2.02 -12.81
CA SER A 14 6.95 -1.75 -12.36
C SER A 14 7.23 -1.68 -10.84
N VAL A 15 8.35 -2.16 -10.25
CA VAL A 15 9.60 -2.87 -10.68
C VAL A 15 10.36 -3.45 -9.44
N PHE A 16 11.34 -4.35 -9.69
CA PHE A 16 12.25 -5.10 -8.80
C PHE A 16 13.74 -4.65 -8.93
N PHE A 17 14.58 -5.01 -7.92
CA PHE A 17 16.06 -5.28 -7.86
C PHE A 17 17.16 -4.18 -7.75
N GLY A 18 18.14 -4.43 -6.86
CA GLY A 18 19.53 -3.90 -6.85
C GLY A 18 20.35 -4.30 -5.60
N SER A 19 21.66 -4.55 -5.71
CA SER A 19 22.50 -5.37 -4.79
C SER A 19 23.79 -4.67 -4.29
N CYS A 20 24.30 -5.13 -3.12
CA CYS A 20 25.71 -5.26 -2.68
C CYS A 20 26.41 -4.23 -1.74
N ARG A 21 26.91 -4.79 -0.61
CA ARG A 21 28.20 -4.66 0.12
C ARG A 21 28.37 -3.68 1.30
N ASN A 22 28.45 -4.32 2.49
CA ASN A 22 29.28 -4.12 3.69
C ASN A 22 29.95 -2.77 4.00
N ALA A 23 29.73 -2.29 5.24
CA ALA A 23 30.78 -1.80 6.12
C ALA A 23 30.41 -2.02 7.61
N GLU A 24 31.41 -2.37 8.41
CA GLU A 24 31.37 -2.74 9.82
C GLU A 24 31.01 -1.57 10.75
N LEU A 25 30.40 -1.85 11.91
CA LEU A 25 30.32 -0.93 13.05
C LEU A 25 30.85 -1.60 14.32
N SER A 26 31.82 -0.94 14.95
CA SER A 26 32.42 -1.28 16.24
C SER A 26 31.57 -0.77 17.41
N GLU A 27 31.53 -1.56 18.48
CA GLU A 27 30.90 -1.28 19.78
C GLU A 27 31.50 -0.06 20.51
N ALA A 28 30.68 0.59 21.34
CA ALA A 28 31.15 1.20 22.59
C ALA A 28 30.08 1.18 23.69
N VAL A 29 30.56 0.90 24.89
CA VAL A 29 29.89 0.51 26.13
C VAL A 29 29.41 1.71 26.95
N ALA A 30 28.35 1.51 27.72
CA ALA A 30 27.77 2.45 28.68
C ALA A 30 28.58 2.59 29.97
N GLU A 31 28.59 3.79 30.56
CA GLU A 31 28.94 4.03 31.96
C GLU A 31 27.96 5.04 32.60
N VAL A 32 27.72 4.88 33.91
CA VAL A 32 26.58 5.41 34.68
C VAL A 32 27.02 6.52 35.66
N GLN A 33 26.22 7.60 35.64
CA GLN A 33 25.87 8.63 36.66
C GLN A 33 26.90 9.59 37.28
N ALA A 34 26.59 10.89 37.12
CA ALA A 34 26.65 11.89 38.19
C ALA A 34 25.40 12.78 38.08
N GLU A 35 24.67 13.00 39.19
CA GLU A 35 23.53 13.92 39.26
C GLU A 35 24.01 15.37 39.01
N ASN A 36 23.72 15.89 37.82
CA ASN A 36 23.83 17.30 37.49
C ASN A 36 22.52 17.64 36.81
N HIS A 37 21.66 18.46 37.44
CA HIS A 37 20.35 18.79 36.87
C HIS A 37 20.55 19.50 35.53
N GLN A 38 20.34 18.72 34.48
CA GLN A 38 20.71 18.98 33.11
C GLN A 38 19.47 19.53 32.42
N LEU A 39 19.51 20.79 32.00
CA LEU A 39 18.53 21.39 31.09
C LEU A 39 18.10 20.34 30.06
N SER A 40 16.81 19.99 30.05
CA SER A 40 16.26 18.95 29.20
C SER A 40 15.25 19.54 28.22
N LEU A 41 15.13 18.88 27.07
CA LEU A 41 14.27 19.30 25.98
C LEU A 41 13.85 18.09 25.16
N VAL A 42 12.55 17.97 24.89
CA VAL A 42 11.99 16.92 24.05
C VAL A 42 11.06 17.56 23.03
N ILE A 43 11.28 17.27 21.75
CA ILE A 43 10.30 17.54 20.70
C ILE A 43 9.31 16.38 20.72
N GLN A 44 8.02 16.67 20.95
CA GLN A 44 6.97 15.65 21.04
C GLN A 44 6.16 15.55 19.74
N ASN A 45 6.02 16.67 19.03
CA ASN A 45 5.35 16.73 17.74
C ASN A 45 6.15 17.68 16.82
N PRO A 46 6.36 17.34 15.54
CA PRO A 46 6.11 16.04 14.93
C PRO A 46 7.06 14.94 15.43
N PRO A 47 6.76 13.65 15.17
CA PRO A 47 7.68 12.57 15.46
C PRO A 47 8.91 12.60 14.53
N GLN A 48 9.98 11.94 14.97
CA GLN A 48 11.17 11.69 14.16
C GLN A 48 10.82 11.02 12.82
N ASP A 49 11.40 11.52 11.73
CA ASP A 49 11.24 11.05 10.35
C ASP A 49 9.80 11.17 9.80
N LEU A 50 8.96 12.06 10.34
CA LEU A 50 7.65 12.37 9.76
C LEU A 50 7.78 12.78 8.28
N ILE A 51 6.94 12.21 7.42
CA ILE A 51 6.74 12.68 6.03
C ILE A 51 5.42 13.45 5.97
N THR A 52 5.44 14.67 5.42
CA THR A 52 4.26 15.53 5.32
C THR A 52 4.21 16.23 3.96
N PHE A 53 3.01 16.62 3.55
CA PHE A 53 2.76 17.50 2.40
C PHE A 53 2.30 18.90 2.84
N GLN A 54 2.06 19.08 4.15
CA GLN A 54 1.73 20.37 4.71
C GLN A 54 3.02 21.20 4.77
N LYS A 55 3.05 22.25 3.95
CA LYS A 55 4.16 23.22 3.96
C LYS A 55 4.34 23.88 5.33
N LYS A 56 3.28 23.93 6.14
CA LYS A 56 3.27 24.47 7.50
C LYS A 56 2.89 23.37 8.49
N ILE A 57 3.69 23.17 9.53
CA ILE A 57 3.42 22.19 10.57
C ILE A 57 3.59 22.78 11.96
N LEU A 58 2.83 22.27 12.93
CA LEU A 58 2.98 22.61 14.34
C LEU A 58 4.09 21.76 14.95
N VAL A 59 5.12 22.40 15.50
CA VAL A 59 6.16 21.76 16.31
C VAL A 59 5.90 22.09 17.77
N SER A 60 5.86 21.09 18.64
CA SER A 60 5.66 21.27 20.07
C SER A 60 6.47 20.30 20.90
N GLY A 61 6.68 20.65 22.17
CA GLY A 61 7.43 19.82 23.08
C GLY A 61 7.48 20.36 24.50
N THR A 62 8.33 19.74 25.30
CA THR A 62 8.56 20.08 26.70
C THR A 62 10.01 20.45 26.95
N ALA A 63 10.25 21.32 27.92
CA ALA A 63 11.59 21.64 28.39
C ALA A 63 11.58 21.74 29.92
N SER A 64 12.71 21.48 30.57
CA SER A 64 12.81 21.67 32.01
C SER A 64 14.22 22.03 32.44
N ASP A 65 14.31 22.87 33.46
CA ASP A 65 15.57 23.30 34.09
C ASP A 65 15.31 23.69 35.54
N ASN A 66 16.27 23.47 36.43
CA ASN A 66 16.14 23.79 37.86
C ASN A 66 16.31 25.29 38.17
N THR A 67 16.84 26.09 37.25
CA THR A 67 16.99 27.56 37.37
C THR A 67 15.91 28.33 36.59
N GLY A 68 15.03 27.61 35.88
CA GLY A 68 13.98 28.17 35.05
C GLY A 68 14.41 28.37 33.59
N LEU A 69 13.41 28.44 32.70
CA LEU A 69 13.60 28.57 31.27
C LEU A 69 13.43 30.04 30.84
N SER A 70 14.35 30.53 30.01
CA SER A 70 14.29 31.90 29.49
C SER A 70 13.63 31.96 28.10
N ARG A 71 13.86 30.96 27.23
CA ARG A 71 13.23 30.84 25.90
C ARG A 71 13.48 29.48 25.26
N VAL A 72 12.65 29.13 24.26
CA VAL A 72 12.89 28.03 23.31
C VAL A 72 12.89 28.59 21.89
N VAL A 73 13.88 28.19 21.09
CA VAL A 73 14.05 28.56 19.68
C VAL A 73 13.99 27.30 18.83
N ILE A 74 13.30 27.34 17.69
CA ILE A 74 13.19 26.24 16.73
C ILE A 74 13.89 26.68 15.45
N SER A 75 14.80 25.86 14.92
CA SER A 75 15.51 26.11 13.66
C SER A 75 15.19 25.05 12.61
N VAL A 76 15.03 25.48 11.35
CA VAL A 76 14.76 24.63 10.18
C VAL A 76 15.64 25.11 9.03
N GLY A 77 16.73 24.40 8.76
CA GLY A 77 17.79 24.92 7.88
C GLY A 77 18.35 26.25 8.44
N ASP A 78 18.30 27.32 7.64
CA ASP A 78 18.76 28.67 8.01
C ASP A 78 17.68 29.54 8.69
N GLU A 79 16.45 29.05 8.81
CA GLU A 79 15.35 29.81 9.42
C GLU A 79 15.23 29.49 10.92
N GLU A 80 15.05 30.53 11.74
CA GLU A 80 14.81 30.39 13.18
C GLU A 80 13.45 31.00 13.57
N TYR A 81 12.77 30.32 14.49
CA TYR A 81 11.46 30.68 15.02
C TYR A 81 11.54 30.73 16.55
N THR A 82 11.04 31.79 17.17
CA THR A 82 10.87 31.80 18.63
C THR A 82 9.58 31.07 18.99
N ALA A 83 9.67 30.06 19.87
CA ALA A 83 8.52 29.29 20.28
C ALA A 83 7.56 30.13 21.13
N ASP A 84 6.27 29.81 21.02
CA ASP A 84 5.23 30.41 21.85
C ASP A 84 5.22 29.65 23.20
N PRO A 85 5.43 30.35 24.33
CA PRO A 85 5.53 29.71 25.63
C PRO A 85 4.15 29.25 26.11
N LEU A 86 4.08 27.99 26.52
CA LEU A 86 2.98 27.44 27.31
C LEU A 86 3.56 27.11 28.69
N PHE A 87 2.98 27.64 29.76
CA PHE A 87 3.52 27.46 31.12
C PHE A 87 5.01 27.86 31.27
N GLY A 88 5.39 29.03 30.75
CA GLY A 88 6.74 29.57 30.93
C GLY A 88 7.83 28.73 30.24
N TYR A 89 7.54 28.23 29.03
CA TYR A 89 8.40 27.36 28.21
C TYR A 89 8.57 25.93 28.74
N ALA A 90 7.97 25.57 29.87
CA ALA A 90 7.90 24.17 30.29
C ALA A 90 7.19 23.31 29.22
N GLU A 91 6.18 23.90 28.59
CA GLU A 91 5.60 23.48 27.33
C GLU A 91 5.80 24.58 26.29
N TRP A 92 5.91 24.21 25.02
CA TRP A 92 6.13 25.18 23.97
C TRP A 92 5.64 24.65 22.65
N GLN A 93 5.25 25.58 21.76
CA GLN A 93 4.82 25.22 20.42
C GLN A 93 5.14 26.32 19.40
N LYS A 94 5.20 25.96 18.13
CA LYS A 94 5.30 26.92 17.03
C LYS A 94 4.88 26.31 15.70
N GLU A 95 4.14 27.06 14.89
CA GLU A 95 3.98 26.73 13.47
C GLU A 95 5.23 27.16 12.70
N ILE A 96 5.84 26.23 11.96
CA ILE A 96 7.02 26.46 11.13
C ILE A 96 6.71 26.14 9.67
N SER A 97 7.49 26.70 8.74
CA SER A 97 7.41 26.33 7.32
C SER A 97 8.54 25.37 6.94
N LEU A 98 8.20 24.33 6.18
CA LEU A 98 9.16 23.36 5.66
C LEU A 98 9.59 23.72 4.22
N LYS A 99 10.82 23.33 3.87
CA LYS A 99 11.34 23.37 2.50
C LYS A 99 11.19 21.99 1.84
N PRO A 100 10.99 21.87 0.52
CA PRO A 100 10.87 20.58 -0.14
C PRO A 100 12.07 19.66 0.16
N GLY A 101 11.79 18.38 0.40
CA GLY A 101 12.78 17.38 0.78
C GLY A 101 13.01 17.28 2.30
N LYS A 102 14.22 16.87 2.68
CA LYS A 102 14.61 16.65 4.08
C LYS A 102 14.77 17.98 4.82
N ASN A 103 14.07 18.13 5.94
CA ASN A 103 14.20 19.24 6.89
C ASN A 103 14.69 18.69 8.22
N THR A 104 15.81 19.21 8.72
CA THR A 104 16.22 18.97 10.11
C THR A 104 15.64 20.10 10.96
N ILE A 105 14.75 19.75 11.88
CA ILE A 105 14.13 20.68 12.83
C ILE A 105 14.86 20.53 14.16
N CYS A 106 15.48 21.59 14.65
CA CYS A 106 16.14 21.58 15.95
C CYS A 106 15.43 22.54 16.90
N ALA A 107 15.01 22.06 18.06
CA ALA A 107 14.59 22.91 19.17
C ALA A 107 15.79 23.13 20.10
N ARG A 108 15.98 24.36 20.58
CA ARG A 108 17.01 24.73 21.56
C ARG A 108 16.37 25.51 22.70
N ALA A 109 16.46 24.96 23.91
CA ALA A 109 16.03 25.62 25.13
C ALA A 109 17.20 26.38 25.74
N TYR A 110 16.90 27.51 26.38
CA TYR A 110 17.85 28.31 27.16
C TYR A 110 17.35 28.45 28.59
N ASN A 111 18.23 28.27 29.57
CA ASN A 111 17.92 28.61 30.95
C ASN A 111 18.16 30.11 31.24
N VAL A 112 17.91 30.55 32.47
CA VAL A 112 18.13 31.94 32.89
C VAL A 112 19.61 32.35 32.79
N ALA A 113 20.52 31.41 33.03
CA ALA A 113 21.97 31.59 32.91
C ALA A 113 22.51 31.54 31.46
N GLN A 114 21.62 31.47 30.46
CA GLN A 114 21.96 31.39 29.02
C GLN A 114 22.70 30.11 28.61
N MET A 115 22.68 29.06 29.44
CA MET A 115 23.08 27.72 29.01
C MET A 115 21.98 27.14 28.11
N SER A 116 22.37 26.34 27.12
CA SER A 116 21.44 25.78 26.15
C SER A 116 21.57 24.28 25.97
N TYR A 117 20.45 23.63 25.70
CA TYR A 117 20.36 22.23 25.29
C TYR A 117 19.53 22.15 24.01
N GLN A 118 19.94 21.29 23.08
CA GLN A 118 19.32 21.16 21.77
C GLN A 118 18.90 19.72 21.52
N SER A 119 17.71 19.56 20.94
CA SER A 119 17.21 18.31 20.40
C SER A 119 16.82 18.55 18.95
N CYS A 120 17.08 17.58 18.08
CA CYS A 120 16.74 17.69 16.66
C CYS A 120 15.97 16.47 16.22
N ILE A 121 15.04 16.70 15.29
CA ILE A 121 14.36 15.67 14.54
C ILE A 121 14.48 15.92 13.05
N THR A 122 14.27 14.86 12.26
CA THR A 122 14.15 14.98 10.81
C THR A 122 12.67 14.93 10.40
N VAL A 123 12.26 15.77 9.47
CA VAL A 123 10.93 15.76 8.83
C VAL A 123 11.10 15.96 7.34
N TYR A 124 10.36 15.23 6.52
CA TYR A 124 10.43 15.32 5.08
C TYR A 124 9.18 16.03 4.55
N LEU A 125 9.34 17.19 3.91
CA LEU A 125 8.27 17.78 3.09
C LEU A 125 8.36 17.14 1.72
N SER A 126 7.48 16.19 1.43
CA SER A 126 7.44 15.60 0.10
C SER A 126 6.95 16.66 -0.89
N GLY A 127 7.78 16.94 -1.90
CA GLY A 127 7.57 18.08 -2.78
C GLY A 127 6.41 17.85 -3.74
N GLU A 128 5.71 18.92 -4.11
CA GLU A 128 4.81 18.94 -5.28
C GLU A 128 5.54 18.62 -6.61
N SER A 129 6.88 18.54 -6.59
CA SER A 129 7.75 18.49 -7.77
C SER A 129 8.68 17.28 -7.83
N PHE A 130 8.18 16.07 -7.55
CA PHE A 130 8.86 14.84 -8.00
C PHE A 130 8.54 14.49 -9.47
N PHE A 131 7.80 15.35 -10.16
CA PHE A 131 7.33 15.13 -11.53
C PHE A 131 8.02 16.07 -12.52
N SER A 132 9.34 15.95 -12.63
CA SER A 132 10.05 16.38 -13.83
C SER A 132 11.31 15.56 -14.05
N HIS A 133 11.16 14.24 -14.27
CA HIS A 133 12.07 13.59 -15.21
C HIS A 133 11.49 13.80 -16.60
N LYS A 134 11.95 14.88 -17.26
CA LYS A 134 11.93 14.92 -18.72
C LYS A 134 12.75 13.74 -19.21
N ASN A 135 12.09 12.79 -19.87
CA ASN A 135 12.78 11.91 -20.79
C ASN A 135 13.29 12.81 -21.93
N PRO A 136 14.60 12.83 -22.28
CA PRO A 136 15.12 13.75 -23.29
C PRO A 136 14.64 13.48 -24.73
N GLU A 137 13.76 12.51 -24.95
CA GLU A 137 13.33 12.06 -26.28
C GLU A 137 11.84 12.26 -26.60
N ASP A 138 11.02 12.75 -25.64
CA ASP A 138 9.58 12.95 -25.84
C ASP A 138 9.21 14.45 -25.87
N ASP A 139 9.48 15.11 -27.00
CA ASP A 139 8.99 16.46 -27.31
C ASP A 139 7.53 16.40 -27.86
N ASP A 140 6.57 16.03 -27.02
CA ASP A 140 5.13 16.20 -27.30
C ASP A 140 4.52 17.22 -26.31
N PRO A 141 4.04 18.40 -26.78
CA PRO A 141 3.72 19.53 -25.93
C PRO A 141 2.38 19.47 -25.16
N ASP A 142 1.64 18.35 -25.17
CA ASP A 142 0.29 18.26 -24.54
C ASP A 142 0.19 17.40 -23.25
N TYR A 143 1.29 16.92 -22.68
CA TYR A 143 1.25 16.12 -21.43
C TYR A 143 1.22 16.97 -20.15
N GLY A 144 0.04 17.48 -19.81
CA GLY A 144 -0.31 18.03 -18.49
C GLY A 144 -0.94 17.01 -17.52
N ILE A 145 -0.53 15.74 -17.58
CA ILE A 145 -1.12 14.65 -16.78
C ILE A 145 -0.12 14.25 -15.68
N LEU A 146 -0.57 14.27 -14.42
CA LEU A 146 0.13 13.68 -13.27
C LEU A 146 0.76 12.34 -13.71
N PRO A 147 2.06 12.09 -13.46
CA PRO A 147 2.61 10.80 -13.80
C PRO A 147 1.88 9.73 -12.99
N SER A 148 1.63 8.62 -13.66
CA SER A 148 0.79 7.51 -13.17
C SER A 148 1.10 7.22 -11.71
N PRO A 149 0.09 7.28 -10.80
CA PRO A 149 0.24 6.71 -9.48
C PRO A 149 0.70 5.25 -9.63
N PHE A 150 1.63 4.79 -8.78
CA PHE A 150 1.89 3.36 -8.68
C PHE A 150 0.72 2.77 -7.91
N PHE A 151 -0.18 2.07 -8.62
CA PHE A 151 -1.35 1.48 -8.02
C PHE A 151 -0.98 0.13 -7.39
N GLU A 152 -1.23 0.01 -6.08
CA GLU A 152 -1.04 -1.23 -5.34
C GLU A 152 -2.15 -2.23 -5.65
N SER A 153 -3.40 -1.74 -5.63
CA SER A 153 -4.56 -2.53 -6.01
C SER A 153 -5.68 -1.64 -6.55
N CYS A 154 -6.43 -2.17 -7.50
CA CYS A 154 -7.53 -1.49 -8.17
C CYS A 154 -8.77 -2.37 -8.20
N THR A 155 -9.93 -1.75 -8.05
CA THR A 155 -11.22 -2.41 -8.23
C THR A 155 -12.15 -1.58 -9.10
N VAL A 156 -13.04 -2.26 -9.81
CA VAL A 156 -14.04 -1.62 -10.68
C VAL A 156 -15.37 -1.61 -9.96
N ALA A 157 -15.99 -0.44 -9.92
CA ALA A 157 -17.29 -0.23 -9.31
C ALA A 157 -18.18 0.53 -10.29
N HIS A 158 -19.16 -0.18 -10.87
CA HIS A 158 -20.02 0.35 -11.92
C HIS A 158 -19.23 0.91 -13.12
N ASN A 159 -19.14 2.24 -13.23
CA ASN A 159 -18.51 2.96 -14.32
C ASN A 159 -17.16 3.59 -13.94
N ASP A 160 -16.76 3.42 -12.69
CA ASP A 160 -15.59 4.05 -12.08
C ASP A 160 -14.55 2.98 -11.73
N ILE A 161 -13.28 3.39 -11.74
CA ILE A 161 -12.16 2.58 -11.27
C ILE A 161 -11.66 3.23 -9.98
N TYR A 162 -11.51 2.43 -8.94
CA TYR A 162 -10.97 2.85 -7.68
C TYR A 162 -9.63 2.18 -7.48
N CYS A 163 -8.58 2.94 -7.24
CA CYS A 163 -7.26 2.39 -7.01
C CYS A 163 -6.64 2.99 -5.77
N TYR A 164 -6.00 2.13 -5.00
CA TYR A 164 -5.17 2.51 -3.89
C TYR A 164 -3.74 2.67 -4.38
N ALA A 165 -3.13 3.84 -4.13
CA ALA A 165 -1.91 4.21 -4.83
C ALA A 165 -0.85 4.88 -3.95
N LEU A 166 0.42 4.62 -4.31
CA LEU A 166 1.59 5.35 -3.85
C LEU A 166 1.74 6.71 -4.56
N PRO A 167 2.48 7.66 -3.99
CA PRO A 167 3.21 7.60 -2.70
C PRO A 167 2.34 7.93 -1.47
N PHE A 168 1.07 8.30 -1.69
CA PHE A 168 0.22 8.87 -0.65
C PHE A 168 -0.64 7.84 0.08
N TYR A 169 -0.63 6.58 -0.37
CA TYR A 169 -1.43 5.50 0.21
C TYR A 169 -2.89 5.92 0.38
N SER A 170 -3.39 6.49 -0.72
CA SER A 170 -4.69 7.13 -0.80
C SER A 170 -5.54 6.42 -1.85
N LEU A 171 -6.85 6.54 -1.69
CA LEU A 171 -7.84 6.02 -2.61
C LEU A 171 -8.14 7.05 -3.70
N TYR A 172 -7.88 6.67 -4.94
CA TYR A 172 -8.15 7.45 -6.13
C TYR A 172 -9.29 6.85 -6.92
N ARG A 173 -10.15 7.70 -7.47
CA ARG A 173 -11.21 7.33 -8.42
C ARG A 173 -10.89 7.88 -9.79
N TYR A 174 -10.98 7.04 -10.82
CA TYR A 174 -10.95 7.49 -12.20
C TYR A 174 -12.33 7.94 -12.64
N ASN A 175 -12.48 9.24 -12.88
CA ASN A 175 -13.68 9.82 -13.46
C ASN A 175 -13.63 9.60 -14.98
N ALA A 176 -14.33 8.56 -15.45
CA ALA A 176 -14.32 8.18 -16.86
C ALA A 176 -14.91 9.25 -17.80
N THR A 177 -15.76 10.15 -17.30
CA THR A 177 -16.37 11.23 -18.10
C THR A 177 -15.40 12.39 -18.30
N ALA A 178 -14.62 12.71 -17.27
CA ALA A 178 -13.63 13.78 -17.29
C ALA A 178 -12.22 13.29 -17.64
N SER A 179 -12.03 11.99 -17.84
CA SER A 179 -10.76 11.32 -18.13
C SER A 179 -9.63 11.68 -17.15
N LYS A 180 -9.95 11.80 -15.86
CA LYS A 180 -9.00 12.24 -14.83
C LYS A 180 -9.13 11.43 -13.54
N TRP A 181 -8.03 11.31 -12.82
CA TRP A 181 -7.99 10.77 -11.46
C TRP A 181 -8.35 11.84 -10.44
N GLU A 182 -9.15 11.46 -9.45
CA GLU A 182 -9.54 12.28 -8.32
C GLU A 182 -9.22 11.50 -7.03
N GLN A 183 -8.52 12.12 -6.08
CA GLN A 183 -8.39 11.57 -4.73
C GLN A 183 -9.74 11.68 -4.02
N ILE A 184 -10.21 10.61 -3.39
CA ILE A 184 -11.56 10.57 -2.81
C ILE A 184 -11.59 10.24 -1.32
N ASP A 185 -10.49 9.76 -0.74
CA ASP A 185 -10.36 9.69 0.71
C ASP A 185 -9.86 11.02 1.25
N SER A 186 -10.36 11.41 2.42
CA SER A 186 -9.90 12.61 3.11
C SER A 186 -8.49 12.39 3.64
N ALA A 187 -7.64 13.43 3.59
CA ALA A 187 -6.32 13.45 4.20
C ALA A 187 -6.29 13.11 5.72
N GLU A 188 -7.45 13.05 6.38
CA GLU A 188 -7.61 12.69 7.79
C GLU A 188 -8.12 11.24 8.02
N GLY A 189 -8.46 10.49 6.96
CA GLY A 189 -9.34 9.31 7.06
C GLY A 189 -8.73 7.93 6.83
N PHE A 190 -7.52 7.82 6.28
CA PHE A 190 -6.82 6.54 6.12
C PHE A 190 -5.31 6.77 6.09
N LEU A 191 -4.71 6.87 7.28
CA LEU A 191 -3.32 7.30 7.45
C LEU A 191 -2.29 6.16 7.34
N MET A 192 -2.72 4.95 6.96
CA MET A 192 -1.86 3.78 7.05
C MET A 192 -1.36 3.35 5.66
N PRO A 193 -0.03 3.33 5.45
CA PRO A 193 0.55 2.91 4.19
C PRO A 193 0.49 1.38 4.04
N ILE A 194 -0.56 0.87 3.38
CA ILE A 194 -0.74 -0.58 3.19
C ILE A 194 -0.12 -1.02 1.86
N THR A 195 0.86 -1.91 1.89
CA THR A 195 1.42 -2.51 0.67
C THR A 195 0.96 -3.95 0.51
N GLY A 196 0.79 -4.38 -0.75
CA GLY A 196 0.45 -5.77 -1.05
C GLY A 196 -0.89 -6.26 -0.49
N ALA A 197 -1.83 -5.34 -0.22
CA ALA A 197 -3.24 -5.68 0.01
C ALA A 197 -3.99 -5.73 -1.32
N GLU A 198 -5.15 -6.37 -1.33
CA GLU A 198 -6.03 -6.41 -2.50
C GLU A 198 -7.39 -5.78 -2.21
N MET A 199 -7.93 -5.07 -3.20
CA MET A 199 -9.21 -4.39 -3.13
C MET A 199 -10.28 -5.04 -4.01
N VAL A 200 -11.50 -5.11 -3.48
CA VAL A 200 -12.69 -5.53 -4.23
C VAL A 200 -13.89 -4.63 -3.94
N PHE A 201 -14.74 -4.44 -4.94
CA PHE A 201 -16.00 -3.74 -4.78
C PHE A 201 -17.16 -4.72 -4.53
N LEU A 202 -17.96 -4.45 -3.51
CA LEU A 202 -19.13 -5.24 -3.13
C LEU A 202 -20.18 -4.36 -2.44
N ASN A 203 -21.45 -4.46 -2.83
CA ASN A 203 -22.57 -3.75 -2.17
C ASN A 203 -22.30 -2.26 -1.91
N ASN A 204 -21.84 -1.53 -2.93
CA ASN A 204 -21.50 -0.10 -2.86
C ASN A 204 -20.33 0.27 -1.94
N LYS A 205 -19.56 -0.70 -1.48
CA LYS A 205 -18.36 -0.49 -0.68
C LYS A 205 -17.14 -1.11 -1.32
N ILE A 206 -15.98 -0.56 -1.01
CA ILE A 206 -14.68 -1.12 -1.36
C ILE A 206 -14.16 -1.83 -0.12
N TYR A 207 -13.69 -3.07 -0.28
CA TYR A 207 -13.07 -3.85 0.77
C TYR A 207 -11.61 -4.03 0.44
N MET A 208 -10.73 -3.84 1.42
CA MET A 208 -9.30 -4.04 1.32
C MET A 208 -8.88 -5.07 2.36
N ALA A 209 -8.21 -6.14 1.92
CA ALA A 209 -7.81 -7.24 2.80
C ALA A 209 -6.33 -7.60 2.66
N GLY A 210 -5.72 -7.94 3.80
CA GLY A 210 -4.32 -8.31 3.91
C GLY A 210 -3.37 -7.13 3.77
N GLY A 211 -2.14 -7.43 3.35
CA GLY A 211 -1.08 -6.43 3.22
C GLY A 211 -0.24 -6.27 4.49
N ALA A 212 0.64 -5.27 4.47
CA ALA A 212 1.47 -4.89 5.60
C ALA A 212 1.54 -3.37 5.72
N LEU A 213 1.66 -2.88 6.95
CA LEU A 213 1.95 -1.47 7.21
C LEU A 213 3.42 -1.18 6.90
N GLY A 214 3.67 -0.13 6.13
CA GLY A 214 4.98 0.47 6.00
C GLY A 214 5.33 0.91 4.59
N PHE A 215 6.19 1.93 4.52
CA PHE A 215 6.84 2.35 3.29
C PHE A 215 7.97 1.35 2.96
N GLN A 216 8.03 0.83 1.74
CA GLN A 216 9.26 0.24 1.22
C GLN A 216 10.32 1.34 1.06
N ILE A 217 10.97 1.72 2.16
CA ILE A 217 12.18 2.54 2.13
C ILE A 217 13.21 1.79 2.98
N GLU A 218 14.15 1.16 2.28
CA GLU A 218 15.44 0.67 2.80
C GLU A 218 15.40 -0.27 4.02
N GLU A 219 15.51 -1.58 3.76
CA GLU A 219 16.00 -2.66 4.65
C GLU A 219 15.41 -2.86 6.05
N GLN A 220 14.46 -2.03 6.52
CA GLN A 220 13.64 -2.37 7.69
C GLN A 220 12.28 -2.88 7.22
N VAL A 221 12.15 -4.20 7.21
CA VAL A 221 10.87 -4.88 7.06
C VAL A 221 9.97 -4.41 8.21
N GLY A 222 9.03 -3.52 7.93
CA GLY A 222 7.91 -3.26 8.83
C GLY A 222 7.22 -4.60 9.11
N THR A 223 7.24 -5.04 10.37
CA THR A 223 6.74 -6.35 10.81
C THR A 223 5.24 -6.38 11.06
N ASP A 224 4.54 -5.29 10.77
CA ASP A 224 3.11 -5.15 11.08
C ASP A 224 2.28 -5.65 9.90
N TYR A 225 2.25 -6.96 9.76
CA TYR A 225 1.37 -7.65 8.81
C TYR A 225 -0.07 -7.55 9.28
N LEU A 226 -0.98 -7.19 8.36
CA LEU A 226 -2.35 -6.89 8.70
C LEU A 226 -3.21 -8.16 8.70
N GLU A 227 -3.94 -8.34 9.78
CA GLU A 227 -5.11 -9.21 9.84
C GLU A 227 -6.38 -8.40 9.54
N GLU A 228 -6.35 -7.10 9.80
CA GLU A 228 -7.47 -6.19 9.63
C GLU A 228 -7.95 -6.15 8.18
N VAL A 229 -9.26 -6.17 8.03
CA VAL A 229 -9.94 -5.92 6.76
C VAL A 229 -10.67 -4.59 6.88
N TYR A 230 -10.48 -3.75 5.88
CA TYR A 230 -11.05 -2.41 5.84
C TYR A 230 -12.17 -2.35 4.81
N SER A 231 -13.23 -1.62 5.14
CA SER A 231 -14.29 -1.28 4.20
C SER A 231 -14.37 0.24 4.06
N TYR A 232 -14.48 0.73 2.83
CA TYR A 232 -14.68 2.12 2.50
C TYR A 232 -16.05 2.30 1.84
N ASP A 233 -16.81 3.27 2.34
CA ASP A 233 -18.07 3.69 1.75
C ASP A 233 -17.86 5.00 0.98
N PRO A 234 -17.87 4.98 -0.37
CA PRO A 234 -17.67 6.17 -1.20
C PRO A 234 -18.73 7.25 -0.99
N SER A 235 -19.91 6.93 -0.45
CA SER A 235 -20.97 7.91 -0.22
C SER A 235 -20.74 8.75 1.04
N SER A 236 -20.09 8.17 2.04
CA SER A 236 -19.74 8.86 3.29
C SER A 236 -18.27 9.26 3.38
N ALA A 237 -17.43 8.73 2.49
CA ALA A 237 -15.97 8.87 2.49
C ALA A 237 -15.30 8.37 3.78
N ILE A 238 -15.88 7.33 4.40
CA ILE A 238 -15.44 6.79 5.69
C ILE A 238 -14.89 5.38 5.49
N TRP A 239 -13.71 5.15 6.07
CA TRP A 239 -13.15 3.82 6.29
C TRP A 239 -13.63 3.22 7.61
N GLN A 240 -13.89 1.93 7.62
CA GLN A 240 -14.29 1.16 8.80
C GLN A 240 -13.55 -0.16 8.83
N VAL A 241 -13.09 -0.56 10.01
CA VAL A 241 -12.55 -1.90 10.25
C VAL A 241 -13.73 -2.87 10.36
N ILE A 242 -13.64 -4.01 9.67
CA ILE A 242 -14.56 -5.13 9.79
C ILE A 242 -13.81 -6.32 10.42
N PRO A 243 -14.47 -7.46 10.74
CA PRO A 243 -13.76 -8.64 11.23
C PRO A 243 -12.56 -8.98 10.36
N GLY A 244 -11.40 -9.21 11.00
CA GLY A 244 -10.14 -9.49 10.32
C GLY A 244 -10.06 -10.91 9.77
N LEU A 245 -9.07 -11.12 8.91
CA LEU A 245 -8.61 -12.44 8.47
C LEU A 245 -8.11 -13.25 9.66
N ASN A 246 -8.27 -14.57 9.62
CA ASN A 246 -7.73 -15.48 10.64
C ASN A 246 -6.20 -15.59 10.56
N LYS A 247 -5.61 -15.22 9.41
CA LYS A 247 -4.17 -15.10 9.22
C LYS A 247 -3.80 -13.86 8.41
N ASN A 248 -2.75 -13.19 8.88
CA ASN A 248 -2.05 -12.15 8.13
C ASN A 248 -1.50 -12.71 6.81
N ARG A 249 -1.61 -11.93 5.74
CA ARG A 249 -1.18 -12.36 4.40
C ARG A 249 -0.80 -11.17 3.51
N LEU A 250 0.40 -11.21 2.95
CA LEU A 250 0.84 -10.28 1.91
C LEU A 250 0.51 -10.84 0.52
N LYS A 251 0.10 -9.98 -0.41
CA LYS A 251 -0.33 -10.34 -1.77
C LYS A 251 -1.37 -11.47 -1.78
N PRO A 252 -2.43 -11.36 -0.96
CA PRO A 252 -3.53 -12.31 -1.02
C PRO A 252 -4.22 -12.21 -2.38
N MET A 253 -5.07 -13.18 -2.67
CA MET A 253 -6.07 -13.02 -3.73
C MET A 253 -7.39 -12.68 -3.06
N VAL A 254 -8.10 -11.66 -3.54
CA VAL A 254 -9.39 -11.24 -2.97
C VAL A 254 -10.45 -11.20 -4.08
N ALA A 255 -11.63 -11.73 -3.79
CA ALA A 255 -12.76 -11.74 -4.72
C ALA A 255 -14.09 -11.66 -3.96
N THR A 256 -15.17 -11.41 -4.69
CA THR A 256 -16.52 -11.42 -4.16
C THR A 256 -17.29 -12.60 -4.74
N PHE A 257 -18.30 -13.09 -4.02
CA PHE A 257 -19.17 -14.16 -4.51
C PHE A 257 -20.63 -13.89 -4.15
N GLN A 258 -21.52 -14.11 -5.12
CA GLN A 258 -22.98 -13.98 -4.99
C GLN A 258 -23.47 -12.68 -4.33
N ASN A 259 -22.74 -11.57 -4.56
CA ASN A 259 -23.04 -10.26 -3.97
C ASN A 259 -23.21 -10.27 -2.43
N ARG A 260 -22.58 -11.24 -1.75
CA ARG A 260 -22.76 -11.50 -0.31
C ARG A 260 -21.47 -11.83 0.40
N PHE A 261 -20.56 -12.52 -0.29
CA PHE A 261 -19.35 -13.04 0.33
C PHE A 261 -18.13 -12.27 -0.14
N LEU A 262 -17.23 -12.02 0.78
CA LEU A 262 -15.86 -11.57 0.53
C LEU A 262 -14.93 -12.77 0.74
N LEU A 263 -14.04 -13.04 -0.20
CA LEU A 263 -13.10 -14.15 -0.11
C LEU A 263 -11.67 -13.64 -0.12
N ALA A 264 -10.82 -14.25 0.70
CA ALA A 264 -9.38 -14.03 0.71
C ALA A 264 -8.69 -15.40 0.61
N ALA A 265 -7.75 -15.55 -0.32
CA ALA A 265 -7.07 -16.81 -0.55
C ALA A 265 -5.55 -16.60 -0.65
N GLY A 266 -4.79 -17.63 -0.29
CA GLY A 266 -3.33 -17.69 -0.42
C GLY A 266 -2.60 -16.45 0.13
N GLY A 267 -1.56 -16.02 -0.57
CA GLY A 267 -0.64 -14.96 -0.11
C GLY A 267 0.57 -15.53 0.62
N VAL A 268 1.34 -14.62 1.23
CA VAL A 268 2.55 -14.96 2.00
C VAL A 268 2.33 -14.61 3.46
N ASP A 269 2.48 -15.60 4.33
CA ASP A 269 2.57 -15.39 5.78
C ASP A 269 4.02 -15.07 6.15
N TYR A 270 4.37 -13.80 6.04
CA TYR A 270 5.72 -13.36 6.39
C TYR A 270 6.02 -13.47 7.89
N ALA A 271 5.01 -13.51 8.76
CA ALA A 271 5.22 -13.76 10.19
C ALA A 271 5.79 -15.17 10.43
N ALA A 272 5.38 -16.13 9.60
CA ALA A 272 5.95 -17.47 9.57
C ALA A 272 7.16 -17.63 8.62
N GLY A 273 7.64 -16.53 8.03
CA GLY A 273 8.84 -16.43 7.20
C GLY A 273 8.56 -16.11 5.73
N MET A 274 9.51 -15.46 5.05
CA MET A 274 9.35 -14.97 3.66
C MET A 274 8.99 -16.06 2.63
N ASN A 275 9.25 -17.33 2.95
CA ASN A 275 8.97 -18.47 2.08
C ASN A 275 7.66 -19.21 2.40
N HIS A 276 6.88 -18.71 3.37
CA HIS A 276 5.65 -19.35 3.81
C HIS A 276 4.46 -18.92 2.94
N ILE A 277 4.33 -19.58 1.78
CA ILE A 277 3.19 -19.38 0.88
C ILE A 277 1.98 -20.16 1.38
N LEU A 278 0.82 -19.50 1.41
CA LEU A 278 -0.44 -20.07 1.87
C LEU A 278 -1.24 -20.70 0.73
N ASP A 279 -1.98 -21.76 1.05
CA ASP A 279 -3.09 -22.33 0.28
C ASP A 279 -4.45 -22.08 0.93
N GLN A 280 -4.46 -21.50 2.14
CA GLN A 280 -5.67 -21.25 2.93
C GLN A 280 -6.61 -20.28 2.22
N VAL A 281 -7.89 -20.62 2.25
CA VAL A 281 -9.00 -19.81 1.72
C VAL A 281 -9.93 -19.47 2.87
N GLU A 282 -10.28 -18.20 2.97
CA GLU A 282 -11.19 -17.66 3.97
C GLU A 282 -12.36 -16.95 3.29
N VAL A 283 -13.54 -17.03 3.89
CA VAL A 283 -14.77 -16.40 3.41
C VAL A 283 -15.45 -15.63 4.54
N PHE A 284 -15.85 -14.40 4.24
CA PHE A 284 -16.63 -13.55 5.12
C PHE A 284 -18.04 -13.34 4.56
N ASP A 285 -19.04 -13.68 5.37
CA ASP A 285 -20.44 -13.49 5.03
C ASP A 285 -20.94 -12.13 5.54
N LEU A 286 -21.17 -11.19 4.63
CA LEU A 286 -21.66 -9.85 4.97
C LEU A 286 -23.04 -9.87 5.65
N GLN A 287 -23.82 -10.94 5.50
CA GLN A 287 -25.12 -11.09 6.16
C GLN A 287 -25.00 -11.64 7.59
N ASN A 288 -23.88 -12.28 7.93
CA ASN A 288 -23.63 -12.85 9.27
C ASN A 288 -22.24 -12.42 9.80
N PRO A 289 -21.99 -11.11 9.95
CA PRO A 289 -20.66 -10.59 10.29
C PRO A 289 -20.13 -11.08 11.64
N ILE A 290 -21.02 -11.50 12.55
CA ILE A 290 -20.65 -12.03 13.87
C ILE A 290 -19.83 -13.32 13.81
N LEU A 291 -19.90 -14.06 12.70
CA LEU A 291 -19.10 -15.27 12.50
C LEU A 291 -17.66 -14.94 12.11
N GLY A 292 -17.35 -13.71 11.70
CA GLY A 292 -16.03 -13.37 11.16
C GLY A 292 -15.70 -14.15 9.88
N PHE A 293 -14.42 -14.18 9.52
CA PHE A 293 -13.95 -15.00 8.41
C PHE A 293 -13.97 -16.49 8.80
N GLN A 294 -14.49 -17.32 7.91
CA GLN A 294 -14.58 -18.78 8.06
C GLN A 294 -13.68 -19.46 7.03
N GLU A 295 -13.17 -20.65 7.34
CA GLU A 295 -12.32 -21.39 6.41
C GLU A 295 -13.14 -22.11 5.31
N LEU A 296 -12.62 -22.05 4.10
CA LEU A 296 -13.01 -22.89 2.97
C LEU A 296 -11.93 -23.96 2.71
N PRO A 297 -12.24 -25.01 1.91
CA PRO A 297 -11.23 -25.96 1.47
C PRO A 297 -10.01 -25.25 0.88
N PRO A 298 -8.78 -25.70 1.18
CA PRO A 298 -7.57 -25.05 0.71
C PRO A 298 -7.39 -25.24 -0.80
N LEU A 299 -6.66 -24.32 -1.42
CA LEU A 299 -6.22 -24.42 -2.81
C LEU A 299 -5.43 -25.73 -3.04
N LYS A 300 -5.47 -26.27 -4.26
CA LYS A 300 -4.60 -27.40 -4.65
C LYS A 300 -3.14 -27.00 -4.69
N VAL A 301 -2.86 -25.75 -5.04
CA VAL A 301 -1.51 -25.19 -5.13
C VAL A 301 -1.44 -23.90 -4.32
N LYS A 302 -0.62 -23.91 -3.27
CA LYS A 302 -0.26 -22.72 -2.50
C LYS A 302 0.32 -21.65 -3.43
N ARG A 303 -0.13 -20.40 -3.27
CA ARG A 303 0.25 -19.32 -4.19
C ARG A 303 0.05 -17.94 -3.57
N ALA A 304 0.87 -16.98 -4.00
CA ALA A 304 0.70 -15.55 -3.74
C ALA A 304 0.66 -14.76 -5.06
N GLY A 305 0.05 -13.57 -5.05
CA GLY A 305 -0.02 -12.69 -6.22
C GLY A 305 -0.68 -13.32 -7.46
N ALA A 306 -1.62 -14.23 -7.24
CA ALA A 306 -2.45 -14.78 -8.32
C ALA A 306 -3.67 -13.87 -8.56
N LEU A 307 -4.47 -14.20 -9.57
CA LEU A 307 -5.75 -13.56 -9.81
C LEU A 307 -6.88 -14.46 -9.28
N MET A 308 -7.88 -13.87 -8.60
CA MET A 308 -9.10 -14.58 -8.20
C MET A 308 -10.33 -13.87 -8.76
N LEU A 309 -11.22 -14.63 -9.39
CA LEU A 309 -12.42 -14.15 -10.06
C LEU A 309 -13.60 -15.07 -9.71
N SER A 310 -14.82 -14.57 -9.87
CA SER A 310 -16.03 -15.39 -9.73
C SER A 310 -16.96 -15.21 -10.92
N GLU A 311 -17.62 -16.29 -11.33
CA GLU A 311 -18.69 -16.27 -12.33
C GLU A 311 -19.67 -17.41 -12.04
N GLY A 312 -20.96 -17.10 -12.02
CA GLY A 312 -22.01 -18.07 -11.70
C GLY A 312 -21.84 -18.68 -10.31
N GLU A 313 -21.67 -20.00 -10.25
CA GLU A 313 -21.54 -20.78 -9.01
C GLU A 313 -20.08 -21.13 -8.67
N PHE A 314 -19.13 -20.57 -9.41
CA PHE A 314 -17.72 -20.94 -9.31
C PHE A 314 -16.83 -19.75 -8.94
N ILE A 315 -15.72 -20.08 -8.29
CA ILE A 315 -14.58 -19.18 -8.07
C ILE A 315 -13.39 -19.75 -8.82
N TYR A 316 -12.61 -18.88 -9.44
CA TYR A 316 -11.46 -19.22 -10.26
C TYR A 316 -10.20 -18.56 -9.69
N VAL A 317 -9.11 -19.32 -9.63
CA VAL A 317 -7.81 -18.84 -9.16
C VAL A 317 -6.75 -19.15 -10.22
N ILE A 318 -6.05 -18.12 -10.69
CA ILE A 318 -5.23 -18.17 -11.91
C ILE A 318 -3.79 -17.72 -11.63
N GLY A 319 -2.83 -18.59 -11.92
CA GLY A 319 -1.39 -18.32 -11.88
C GLY A 319 -0.86 -17.98 -10.48
N GLY A 320 -0.05 -16.94 -10.34
CA GLY A 320 0.61 -16.57 -9.10
C GLY A 320 2.01 -17.15 -8.96
N TYR A 321 2.51 -17.21 -7.72
CA TYR A 321 3.88 -17.63 -7.42
C TYR A 321 3.94 -18.51 -6.18
N ASN A 322 4.82 -19.52 -6.22
CA ASN A 322 5.32 -20.19 -5.03
C ASN A 322 6.81 -20.55 -5.18
N PHE A 323 7.45 -20.92 -4.06
CA PHE A 323 8.88 -21.26 -4.07
C PHE A 323 9.19 -22.64 -4.65
N ASP A 324 8.20 -23.53 -4.73
CA ASP A 324 8.40 -24.93 -5.14
C ASP A 324 8.43 -25.07 -6.67
N GLU A 325 7.51 -24.39 -7.36
CA GLU A 325 7.29 -24.47 -8.80
C GLU A 325 7.64 -23.16 -9.53
N GLY A 326 7.77 -22.07 -8.78
CA GLY A 326 8.02 -20.77 -9.32
C GLY A 326 6.75 -20.04 -9.73
N THR A 327 6.79 -19.34 -10.87
CA THR A 327 5.60 -18.70 -11.43
C THR A 327 4.66 -19.76 -11.98
N LEU A 328 3.39 -19.70 -11.58
CA LEU A 328 2.40 -20.72 -11.84
C LEU A 328 1.61 -20.41 -13.11
N SER A 329 1.22 -21.46 -13.81
CA SER A 329 0.26 -21.40 -14.93
C SER A 329 -1.07 -22.04 -14.60
N SER A 330 -1.21 -22.74 -13.48
CA SER A 330 -2.43 -23.48 -13.15
C SER A 330 -3.63 -22.57 -12.93
N ILE A 331 -4.78 -23.00 -13.45
CA ILE A 331 -6.10 -22.42 -13.26
C ILE A 331 -6.90 -23.40 -12.41
N GLU A 332 -7.25 -22.98 -11.20
CA GLU A 332 -8.08 -23.74 -10.29
C GLU A 332 -9.52 -23.20 -10.27
N ARG A 333 -10.48 -24.08 -10.05
CA ARG A 333 -11.90 -23.77 -9.89
C ARG A 333 -12.42 -24.36 -8.59
N PHE A 334 -13.13 -23.57 -7.80
CA PHE A 334 -13.90 -24.03 -6.65
C PHE A 334 -15.37 -24.14 -7.00
N SER A 335 -16.01 -25.22 -6.55
CA SER A 335 -17.45 -25.41 -6.59
C SER A 335 -18.01 -25.53 -5.19
N PHE A 336 -19.06 -24.77 -4.88
CA PHE A 336 -19.78 -24.89 -3.62
C PHE A 336 -20.61 -26.18 -3.55
N ASP A 337 -21.01 -26.76 -4.69
CA ASP A 337 -21.77 -28.01 -4.75
C ASP A 337 -20.93 -29.22 -4.34
N THR A 338 -19.70 -29.29 -4.86
CA THR A 338 -18.76 -30.37 -4.54
C THR A 338 -17.84 -30.01 -3.38
N TYR A 339 -17.93 -28.78 -2.88
CA TYR A 339 -17.12 -28.21 -1.81
C TYR A 339 -15.63 -28.53 -1.97
N SER A 340 -15.10 -28.35 -3.18
CA SER A 340 -13.74 -28.73 -3.52
C SER A 340 -13.17 -27.92 -4.69
N TRP A 341 -11.84 -27.80 -4.69
CA TRP A 341 -11.07 -27.24 -5.78
C TRP A 341 -10.69 -28.31 -6.80
N GLU A 342 -10.59 -27.92 -8.07
CA GLU A 342 -10.03 -28.73 -9.15
C GLU A 342 -9.17 -27.87 -10.09
N ILE A 343 -8.14 -28.47 -10.69
CA ILE A 343 -7.35 -27.80 -11.74
C ILE A 343 -8.08 -28.01 -13.07
N ILE A 344 -8.56 -26.94 -13.68
CA ILE A 344 -9.32 -26.98 -14.93
C ILE A 344 -8.48 -26.67 -16.17
N GLY A 345 -7.25 -26.16 -16.00
CA GLY A 345 -6.41 -25.82 -17.14
C GLY A 345 -5.14 -25.08 -16.75
N HIS A 346 -4.41 -24.64 -17.77
CA HIS A 346 -3.14 -23.94 -17.59
C HIS A 346 -3.00 -22.79 -18.59
N LEU A 347 -2.39 -21.69 -18.15
CA LEU A 347 -1.95 -20.60 -18.99
C LEU A 347 -0.88 -21.06 -19.98
N CYS A 348 -0.83 -20.43 -21.15
CA CYS A 348 0.24 -20.61 -22.10
C CYS A 348 1.57 -20.03 -21.58
N SER A 349 1.50 -19.02 -20.72
CA SER A 349 2.68 -18.43 -20.07
C SER A 349 2.40 -18.21 -18.59
N PRO A 350 3.14 -18.91 -17.70
CA PRO A 350 3.04 -18.73 -16.26
C PRO A 350 3.24 -17.26 -15.88
N ARG A 351 2.46 -16.76 -14.92
CA ARG A 351 2.47 -15.34 -14.54
C ARG A 351 1.89 -15.11 -13.15
N GLN A 352 2.35 -14.04 -12.51
CA GLN A 352 1.85 -13.47 -11.25
C GLN A 352 1.57 -11.97 -11.44
N ASN A 353 0.85 -11.36 -10.49
CA ASN A 353 0.49 -9.94 -10.45
C ASN A 353 -0.13 -9.46 -11.79
N MET A 354 -1.06 -10.26 -12.31
CA MET A 354 -1.70 -10.03 -13.60
C MET A 354 -3.07 -9.37 -13.44
N GLY A 355 -3.53 -8.68 -14.49
CA GLY A 355 -4.92 -8.24 -14.58
C GLY A 355 -5.77 -9.28 -15.31
N GLY A 356 -7.05 -9.37 -14.96
CA GLY A 356 -7.99 -10.16 -15.73
C GLY A 356 -9.45 -9.96 -15.32
N TRP A 357 -10.35 -10.46 -16.17
CA TRP A 357 -11.80 -10.39 -15.97
C TRP A 357 -12.46 -11.57 -16.65
N ILE A 358 -13.74 -11.78 -16.36
CA ILE A 358 -14.57 -12.78 -17.05
C ILE A 358 -15.64 -12.06 -17.88
N GLU A 359 -15.77 -12.43 -19.16
CA GLU A 359 -16.80 -11.94 -20.07
C GLU A 359 -17.26 -13.10 -20.97
N ASP A 360 -18.57 -13.34 -21.05
CA ASP A 360 -19.17 -14.36 -21.92
C ASP A 360 -18.54 -15.77 -21.78
N GLY A 361 -18.22 -16.20 -20.55
CA GLY A 361 -17.60 -17.50 -20.29
C GLY A 361 -16.11 -17.59 -20.67
N LEU A 362 -15.47 -16.44 -20.90
CA LEU A 362 -14.05 -16.35 -21.22
C LEU A 362 -13.31 -15.60 -20.11
N ILE A 363 -12.26 -16.19 -19.55
CA ILE A 363 -11.34 -15.49 -18.66
C ILE A 363 -10.28 -14.81 -19.51
N HIS A 364 -10.28 -13.49 -19.46
CA HIS A 364 -9.34 -12.64 -20.15
C HIS A 364 -8.21 -12.23 -19.21
N LEU A 365 -6.96 -12.35 -19.66
CA LEU A 365 -5.77 -12.22 -18.82
C LEU A 365 -4.73 -11.38 -19.53
N ALA A 366 -4.21 -10.37 -18.85
CA ALA A 366 -3.25 -9.44 -19.42
C ALA A 366 -2.13 -9.10 -18.44
N GLY A 367 -0.95 -8.82 -19.00
CA GLY A 367 0.16 -8.35 -18.20
C GLY A 367 0.69 -9.42 -17.24
N GLY A 368 1.18 -8.94 -16.10
CA GLY A 368 1.83 -9.73 -15.07
C GLY A 368 3.32 -9.92 -15.33
N SER A 369 3.95 -10.73 -14.48
CA SER A 369 5.38 -11.01 -14.58
C SER A 369 5.66 -12.50 -14.37
N SER A 370 6.80 -12.93 -14.91
CA SER A 370 7.41 -14.21 -14.59
C SER A 370 8.88 -14.00 -14.22
N PHE A 371 9.60 -15.08 -13.93
CA PHE A 371 11.06 -15.02 -13.78
C PHE A 371 11.80 -14.56 -15.04
N GLN A 372 11.14 -14.63 -16.20
CA GLN A 372 11.71 -14.16 -17.48
C GLN A 372 11.47 -12.66 -17.70
N GLY A 373 10.76 -11.99 -16.80
CA GLY A 373 10.48 -10.56 -16.86
C GLY A 373 8.99 -10.24 -16.97
N LYS A 374 8.69 -9.00 -17.42
CA LYS A 374 7.32 -8.54 -17.66
C LYS A 374 6.68 -9.37 -18.77
N ASN A 375 5.42 -9.74 -18.59
CA ASN A 375 4.65 -10.51 -19.56
C ASN A 375 3.75 -9.56 -20.36
N GLU A 376 4.07 -9.33 -21.63
CA GLU A 376 3.34 -8.43 -22.53
C GLU A 376 2.27 -9.14 -23.36
N THR A 377 1.87 -10.35 -22.95
CA THR A 377 0.90 -11.14 -23.71
C THR A 377 -0.49 -11.08 -23.11
N TYR A 378 -1.49 -11.08 -23.99
CA TYR A 378 -2.90 -11.24 -23.67
C TYR A 378 -3.32 -12.69 -23.94
N GLU A 379 -3.93 -13.33 -22.94
CA GLU A 379 -4.41 -14.71 -23.00
C GLU A 379 -5.91 -14.76 -22.72
N ILE A 380 -6.59 -15.71 -23.35
CA ILE A 380 -7.99 -16.01 -23.10
C ILE A 380 -8.11 -17.48 -22.74
N PHE A 381 -8.71 -17.79 -21.60
CA PHE A 381 -9.12 -19.12 -21.22
C PHE A 381 -10.62 -19.30 -21.44
N ASP A 382 -10.99 -20.28 -22.26
CA ASP A 382 -12.38 -20.64 -22.54
C ASP A 382 -12.88 -21.63 -21.49
N LEU A 383 -13.87 -21.22 -20.68
CA LEU A 383 -14.43 -22.03 -19.58
C LEU A 383 -15.23 -23.24 -20.07
N ALA A 384 -15.77 -23.20 -21.28
CA ALA A 384 -16.53 -24.31 -21.85
C ALA A 384 -15.59 -25.40 -22.38
N GLN A 385 -14.43 -25.00 -22.91
CA GLN A 385 -13.45 -25.92 -23.50
C GLN A 385 -12.30 -26.29 -22.57
N ASN A 386 -12.14 -25.57 -21.46
CA ASN A 386 -10.99 -25.66 -20.57
C ASN A 386 -9.65 -25.49 -21.33
N LYS A 387 -9.59 -24.48 -22.21
CA LYS A 387 -8.42 -24.23 -23.07
C LYS A 387 -8.01 -22.78 -23.07
N THR A 388 -6.70 -22.56 -22.94
CA THR A 388 -6.09 -21.25 -23.08
C THR A 388 -5.59 -21.02 -24.50
N ARG A 389 -5.74 -19.80 -25.00
CA ARG A 389 -5.11 -19.33 -26.24
C ARG A 389 -4.47 -17.97 -26.03
N LYS A 390 -3.29 -17.78 -26.64
CA LYS A 390 -2.69 -16.46 -26.78
C LYS A 390 -3.41 -15.67 -27.85
N VAL A 391 -3.58 -14.38 -27.61
CA VAL A 391 -4.17 -13.45 -28.57
C VAL A 391 -3.07 -12.47 -28.98
N TYR A 392 -2.83 -12.40 -30.30
CA TYR A 392 -1.86 -11.51 -30.92
C TYR A 392 -2.55 -10.63 -31.98
N PRO A 393 -2.08 -9.39 -32.23
CA PRO A 393 -1.05 -8.68 -31.47
C PRO A 393 -1.62 -8.01 -30.22
N PHE A 394 -0.83 -7.99 -29.15
CA PHE A 394 -1.01 -7.02 -28.07
C PHE A 394 -0.31 -5.74 -28.52
N HIS A 395 -1.07 -4.79 -29.07
CA HIS A 395 -0.56 -3.44 -29.27
C HIS A 395 -0.91 -2.63 -28.03
N TYR A 396 0.12 -2.14 -27.32
CA TYR A 396 -0.03 -0.95 -26.49
C TYR A 396 -0.58 0.16 -27.41
N PRO A 397 -1.75 0.75 -27.12
CA PRO A 397 -2.10 2.01 -27.75
C PRO A 397 -1.00 3.00 -27.38
N ALA A 398 -0.42 3.64 -28.39
CA ALA A 398 0.54 4.72 -28.23
C ALA A 398 -0.09 5.91 -27.48
#